data_AF-A0A7V5BFH8-F1
#
_entry.id   AF-A0A7V5BFH8-F1
#
_cell.length_a   1.000
_cell.length_b   1.000
_cell.length_c   1.000
_cell.angle_alpha   90.00
_cell.angle_beta   90.00
_cell.angle_gamma   90.00
#
_symmetry.space_group_name_H-M   'P 1'
#
loop_
_entity.id
_entity.type
_entity.pdbx_description
1 polymer ?
#
loop_
_entity_poly.entity_id
_entity_poly.type
_entity_poly.pdbx_seq_one_letter_code
_entity_poly.pdbx_strand_id
1 'polypeptide(L)'
;MAHLSYEESKKVVFKGLIFLGVITIVEVAIALLAKGQIIEGFHLNKTFYSILMAVFSLIKALYILGEFMHLKYESKALRVGMAIPLILLVWAAIAFSQDGYTFEQRRERSGDEHFPEKPPVAEHSLHDVAH
;
A
#
# COMPACT_ATOMS: atom_id res chain seq x y z
N MET A 1 -9.39 44.33 5.40
CA MET A 1 -9.10 42.90 5.20
C MET A 1 -7.83 42.61 5.97
N ALA A 2 -7.91 41.84 7.06
CA ALA A 2 -6.77 41.57 7.93
C ALA A 2 -5.75 40.75 7.12
N HIS A 3 -4.58 41.34 6.85
CA HIS A 3 -3.46 40.59 6.31
C HIS A 3 -3.06 39.58 7.38
N LEU A 4 -3.24 38.28 7.13
CA LEU A 4 -2.52 37.28 7.91
C LEU A 4 -1.06 37.48 7.56
N SER A 5 -0.27 37.87 8.55
CA SER A 5 1.15 38.10 8.34
C SER A 5 1.79 36.80 7.86
N TYR A 6 2.68 36.86 6.87
CA TYR A 6 3.39 35.70 6.32
C TYR A 6 3.98 34.77 7.40
N GLU A 7 4.36 35.36 8.54
CA GLU A 7 4.89 34.68 9.72
C GLU A 7 3.85 33.83 10.46
N GLU A 8 2.57 34.19 10.44
CA GLU A 8 1.49 33.43 11.07
C GLU A 8 1.15 32.18 10.26
N SER A 9 1.03 32.31 8.94
CA SER A 9 0.80 31.19 8.02
C SER A 9 1.94 30.17 8.09
N LYS A 10 3.19 30.64 8.17
CA LYS A 10 4.35 29.76 8.35
C LYS A 10 4.31 28.98 9.66
N LYS A 11 3.93 29.61 10.77
CA LYS A 11 3.89 28.94 12.08
C LYS A 11 2.86 27.82 12.13
N VAL A 12 1.70 28.01 11.50
CA VAL A 12 0.66 26.96 11.42
C VAL A 12 1.16 25.74 10.66
N VAL A 13 1.76 25.95 9.49
CA VAL A 13 2.35 24.87 8.68
C VAL A 13 3.46 24.16 9.45
N PHE A 14 4.37 24.91 10.09
CA PHE A 14 5.48 24.32 10.82
C PHE A 14 5.03 23.51 12.03
N LYS A 15 4.00 23.98 12.75
CA LYS A 15 3.39 23.25 13.87
C LYS A 15 2.74 21.94 13.39
N GLY A 16 2.01 21.97 12.29
CA GLY A 16 1.43 20.77 11.68
C GLY A 16 2.51 19.79 11.21
N LEU A 17 3.60 20.29 10.62
CA LEU A 17 4.73 19.49 10.16
C LEU A 17 5.44 18.78 11.31
N ILE A 18 5.73 19.51 12.39
CA ILE A 18 6.36 18.94 13.58
C ILE A 18 5.45 17.89 14.21
N PHE A 19 4.16 18.19 14.39
CA PHE A 19 3.21 17.24 14.98
C PHE A 19 3.11 15.95 14.16
N LEU A 20 2.97 16.10 12.84
CA LEU A 20 2.90 14.98 11.92
C LEU A 20 4.22 14.19 11.87
N GLY A 21 5.35 14.89 11.87
CA GLY A 21 6.68 14.27 11.90
C GLY A 21 6.94 13.44 13.15
N VAL A 22 6.50 13.92 14.31
CA VAL A 22 6.58 13.16 15.56
C VAL A 22 5.72 11.89 15.49
N ILE A 23 4.49 11.99 14.98
CA ILE A 23 3.59 10.83 14.86
C ILE A 23 4.18 9.77 13.91
N THR A 24 4.80 10.17 12.79
CA THR A 24 5.48 9.23 11.88
C THR A 24 6.71 8.58 12.50
N ILE A 25 7.52 9.32 13.26
CA ILE A 25 8.70 8.74 13.94
C ILE A 25 8.25 7.69 14.95
N VAL A 26 7.25 7.99 15.77
CA VAL A 26 6.71 7.05 16.77
C VAL A 26 6.18 5.79 16.09
N GLU A 27 5.46 5.94 14.99
CA GLU A 27 4.89 4.80 14.27
C GLU A 27 5.96 3.93 13.60
N VAL A 28 7.00 4.53 13.01
CA VAL A 28 8.14 3.75 12.49
C VAL A 28 8.89 3.05 13.62
N ALA A 29 9.03 3.67 14.79
CA ALA A 29 9.61 3.00 15.95
C ALA A 29 8.77 1.77 16.37
N ILE A 30 7.44 1.90 16.44
CA ILE A 30 6.52 0.78 16.70
C ILE A 30 6.63 -0.28 15.60
N ALA A 31 6.76 0.12 14.34
CA ALA A 31 6.94 -0.78 13.21
C ALA A 31 8.19 -1.66 13.32
N LEU A 32 9.31 -1.05 13.70
CA LEU A 32 10.58 -1.74 13.87
C LEU A 32 10.54 -2.71 15.06
N LEU A 33 9.86 -2.31 16.15
CA LEU A 33 9.65 -3.17 17.32
C LEU A 33 8.71 -4.34 17.01
N ALA A 34 7.59 -4.08 16.33
CA ALA A 34 6.57 -5.09 15.99
C ALA A 34 7.07 -6.13 14.96
N LYS A 35 8.02 -5.76 14.09
CA LYS A 35 8.66 -6.68 13.14
C LYS A 35 9.66 -7.61 13.83
N GLY A 36 9.94 -7.44 15.13
CA GLY A 36 10.79 -8.34 15.91
C GLY A 36 12.29 -8.21 15.60
N GLN A 37 12.74 -7.13 14.95
CA GLN A 37 14.17 -6.93 14.65
C GLN A 37 15.02 -6.62 15.90
N ILE A 38 14.38 -6.33 17.04
CA ILE A 38 15.04 -5.95 18.31
C ILE A 38 14.84 -7.00 19.42
N ILE A 39 13.75 -7.80 19.38
CA ILE A 39 13.44 -8.81 20.41
C ILE A 39 12.89 -10.07 19.72
N GLU A 40 13.67 -11.15 19.74
CA GLU A 40 13.25 -12.46 19.25
C GLU A 40 12.09 -12.98 20.12
N GLY A 41 10.92 -13.23 19.52
CA GLY A 41 9.77 -13.87 20.17
C GLY A 41 8.52 -13.01 20.39
N PHE A 42 8.56 -11.69 20.16
CA PHE A 42 7.36 -10.86 20.23
C PHE A 42 6.64 -10.81 18.87
N HIS A 43 5.87 -11.85 18.56
CA HIS A 43 5.05 -11.91 17.36
C HIS A 43 3.68 -11.26 17.60
N LEU A 44 3.56 -9.98 17.29
CA LEU A 44 2.23 -9.40 17.08
C LEU A 44 1.60 -10.03 15.84
N ASN A 45 0.30 -10.32 15.91
CA ASN A 45 -0.45 -10.87 14.79
C ASN A 45 -0.22 -9.96 13.55
N LYS A 46 0.38 -10.53 12.50
CA LYS A 46 0.77 -9.82 11.28
C LYS A 46 -0.39 -9.02 10.69
N THR A 47 -1.60 -9.58 10.74
CA THR A 47 -2.83 -8.93 10.28
C THR A 47 -3.18 -7.71 11.12
N PHE A 48 -3.07 -7.81 12.45
CA PHE A 48 -3.39 -6.72 13.37
C PHE A 48 -2.45 -5.53 13.18
N TYR A 49 -1.14 -5.79 13.13
CA TYR A 49 -0.14 -4.75 12.91
C TYR A 49 -0.27 -4.10 11.51
N SER A 50 -0.51 -4.88 10.46
CA SER A 50 -0.74 -4.34 9.11
C SER A 50 -1.97 -3.42 9.04
N ILE A 51 -3.07 -3.79 9.71
CA ILE A 51 -4.27 -2.94 9.78
C ILE A 51 -3.97 -1.67 10.59
N LEU A 52 -3.28 -1.79 11.72
CA LEU A 52 -2.91 -0.65 12.57
C LEU A 52 -2.09 0.38 11.79
N MET A 53 -1.08 -0.07 11.05
CA MET A 53 -0.24 0.80 10.21
C MET A 53 -1.05 1.46 9.07
N ALA A 54 -1.97 0.72 8.46
CA ALA A 54 -2.85 1.28 7.43
C ALA A 54 -3.77 2.38 7.98
N VAL A 55 -4.35 2.17 9.17
CA VAL A 55 -5.22 3.15 9.83
C VAL A 55 -4.45 4.40 10.24
N PHE A 56 -3.26 4.24 10.84
CA PHE A 56 -2.41 5.36 11.22
C PHE A 56 -2.00 6.21 10.01
N SER A 57 -1.66 5.57 8.89
CA SER A 57 -1.40 6.25 7.61
C SER A 57 -2.62 7.06 7.13
N LEU A 58 -3.82 6.49 7.24
CA LEU A 58 -5.06 7.17 6.84
C LEU A 58 -5.37 8.38 7.73
N ILE A 59 -5.22 8.26 9.05
CA ILE A 59 -5.41 9.37 10.00
C ILE A 59 -4.48 10.53 9.66
N LYS A 60 -3.21 10.23 9.35
CA LYS A 60 -2.24 11.25 8.94
C LYS A 60 -2.64 11.96 7.65
N ALA A 61 -3.09 11.22 6.64
CA ALA A 61 -3.56 11.79 5.39
C ALA A 61 -4.75 12.74 5.61
N LEU A 62 -5.71 12.34 6.45
CA LEU A 62 -6.86 13.17 6.83
C LEU A 62 -6.46 14.41 7.64
N TYR A 63 -5.47 14.28 8.54
CA TYR A 63 -4.90 15.39 9.27
C TYR A 63 -4.24 16.41 8.33
N ILE A 64 -3.49 15.93 7.33
CA ILE A 64 -2.82 16.82 6.37
C ILE A 64 -3.84 17.68 5.63
N LEU A 65 -4.93 17.06 5.16
CA LEU A 65 -6.02 17.72 4.43
C LEU A 65 -6.77 18.76 5.27
N GLY A 66 -6.87 18.54 6.58
CA GLY A 66 -7.57 19.45 7.48
C GLY A 66 -6.71 20.63 7.95
N GLU A 67 -5.43 20.37 8.25
CA GLU A 67 -4.56 21.32 8.96
C GLU A 67 -3.63 22.10 8.03
N PHE A 68 -2.98 21.46 7.05
CA PHE A 68 -2.11 22.17 6.09
C PHE A 68 -2.92 22.89 5.03
N MET A 69 -4.08 22.32 4.71
CA MET A 69 -5.07 22.98 3.91
C MET A 69 -6.05 23.68 4.84
N HIS A 70 -5.78 24.96 5.12
CA HIS A 70 -6.68 25.93 5.74
C HIS A 70 -7.93 26.18 4.85
N LEU A 71 -8.61 25.12 4.46
CA LEU A 71 -9.61 25.05 3.40
C LEU A 71 -11.00 24.76 3.93
N LYS A 72 -11.11 24.61 5.25
CA LYS A 72 -12.39 24.65 5.92
C LYS A 72 -13.08 26.01 5.72
N TYR A 73 -12.32 27.10 5.56
CA TYR A 73 -12.85 28.47 5.63
C TYR A 73 -12.75 29.31 4.34
N GLU A 74 -11.83 29.07 3.39
CA GLU A 74 -11.64 30.03 2.29
C GLU A 74 -12.02 29.59 0.86
N SER A 75 -12.18 28.31 0.50
CA SER A 75 -12.94 27.94 -0.73
C SER A 75 -13.30 26.45 -0.84
N LYS A 76 -14.57 26.17 -1.13
CA LYS A 76 -15.06 24.81 -1.41
C LYS A 76 -14.37 24.18 -2.63
N ALA A 77 -13.96 25.01 -3.60
CA ALA A 77 -13.34 24.58 -4.85
C ALA A 77 -11.96 23.93 -4.64
N LEU A 78 -11.10 24.53 -3.81
CA LEU A 78 -9.79 23.97 -3.50
C LEU A 78 -9.89 22.69 -2.63
N ARG A 79 -10.92 22.56 -1.78
CA ARG A 79 -11.18 21.33 -1.02
C ARG A 79 -11.53 20.16 -1.94
N VAL A 80 -12.43 20.41 -2.90
CA VAL A 80 -12.79 19.43 -3.93
C VAL A 80 -11.59 19.10 -4.82
N GLY A 81 -10.75 20.09 -5.13
CA GLY A 81 -9.53 19.91 -5.92
C GLY A 81 -8.55 18.88 -5.35
N MET A 82 -8.47 18.71 -4.03
CA MET A 82 -7.68 17.64 -3.42
C MET A 82 -8.45 16.36 -3.13
N ALA A 83 -9.76 16.45 -2.90
CA ALA A 83 -10.57 15.26 -2.68
C ALA A 83 -10.59 14.35 -3.92
N ILE A 84 -10.60 14.94 -5.11
CA ILE A 84 -10.57 14.21 -6.40
C ILE A 84 -9.33 13.31 -6.56
N PRO A 85 -8.08 13.81 -6.45
CA PRO A 85 -6.90 12.97 -6.57
C PRO A 85 -6.82 11.89 -5.48
N LEU A 86 -7.36 12.13 -4.28
CA LEU A 86 -7.41 11.12 -3.23
C LEU A 86 -8.44 10.03 -3.50
N ILE A 87 -9.61 10.38 -4.02
CA ILE A 87 -10.63 9.42 -4.44
C ILE A 87 -10.09 8.54 -5.56
N LEU A 88 -9.39 9.12 -6.54
CA LEU A 88 -8.71 8.36 -7.58
C LEU A 88 -7.62 7.45 -7.02
N LEU A 89 -6.88 7.89 -5.99
CA LEU A 89 -5.86 7.08 -5.33
C LEU A 89 -6.46 5.88 -4.58
N VAL A 90 -7.56 6.06 -3.85
CA VAL A 90 -8.27 4.96 -3.17
C VAL A 90 -8.85 3.98 -4.20
N TRP A 91 -9.49 4.50 -5.25
CA TRP A 91 -10.02 3.68 -6.34
C TRP A 91 -8.90 2.86 -7.01
N ALA A 92 -7.77 3.50 -7.34
CA ALA A 92 -6.61 2.85 -7.93
C ALA A 92 -5.97 1.81 -6.98
N ALA A 93 -5.88 2.09 -5.69
CA ALA A 93 -5.36 1.14 -4.70
C ALA A 93 -6.19 -0.15 -4.66
N ILE A 94 -7.51 -0.04 -4.73
CA ILE A 94 -8.41 -1.21 -4.79
C ILE A 94 -8.23 -1.96 -6.11
N ALA A 95 -8.23 -1.25 -7.24
CA ALA A 95 -8.07 -1.86 -8.57
C ALA A 95 -6.73 -2.62 -8.69
N PHE A 96 -5.62 -1.99 -8.29
CA PHE A 96 -4.31 -2.63 -8.31
C PHE A 96 -4.18 -3.78 -7.31
N SER A 97 -4.85 -3.72 -6.16
CA SER A 97 -4.84 -4.83 -5.21
C SER A 97 -5.50 -6.07 -5.83
N GLN A 98 -6.64 -5.92 -6.48
CA GLN A 98 -7.36 -7.02 -7.15
C GLN A 98 -6.56 -7.63 -8.30
N ASP A 99 -5.92 -6.80 -9.11
CA ASP A 99 -5.07 -7.27 -10.20
C ASP A 99 -3.84 -8.00 -9.63
N GLY A 100 -3.22 -7.46 -8.57
CA GLY A 100 -2.11 -8.08 -7.84
C GLY A 100 -2.38 -9.52 -7.39
N TYR A 101 -3.53 -9.78 -6.75
CA TYR A 101 -3.91 -11.15 -6.35
C TYR A 101 -4.06 -12.10 -7.54
N THR A 102 -4.50 -11.58 -8.69
CA THR A 102 -4.73 -12.36 -9.91
C THR A 102 -3.40 -12.76 -10.56
N PHE A 103 -2.37 -11.90 -10.51
CA PHE A 103 -1.03 -12.22 -11.04
C PHE A 103 -0.32 -13.31 -10.25
N GLU A 104 -0.46 -13.32 -8.92
CA GLU A 104 0.16 -14.33 -8.05
C GLU A 104 -0.43 -15.73 -8.34
N GLN A 105 -1.76 -15.83 -8.44
CA GLN A 105 -2.45 -17.08 -8.83
C GLN A 105 -2.07 -17.59 -10.23
N ARG A 106 -1.83 -16.69 -11.19
CA ARG A 106 -1.42 -17.08 -12.55
C ARG A 106 0.01 -17.61 -12.58
N ARG A 107 0.91 -17.04 -11.77
CA ARG A 107 2.30 -17.52 -11.67
C ARG A 107 2.41 -18.89 -11.02
N GLU A 108 1.62 -19.16 -9.98
CA GLU A 108 1.53 -20.50 -9.37
C GLU A 108 1.02 -21.52 -10.39
N ARG A 109 -0.04 -21.19 -11.13
CA ARG A 109 -0.60 -22.06 -12.16
C ARG A 109 0.35 -22.35 -13.32
N SER A 110 1.14 -21.36 -13.77
CA SER A 110 2.11 -21.53 -14.87
C SER A 110 3.41 -22.23 -14.47
N GLY A 111 3.72 -22.34 -13.17
CA GLY A 111 4.84 -23.14 -12.66
C GLY A 111 4.56 -24.65 -12.68
N ASP A 112 3.27 -25.02 -12.58
CA ASP A 112 2.81 -26.41 -12.51
C ASP A 112 2.43 -26.99 -13.89
N GLU A 113 2.39 -26.16 -14.93
CA GLU A 113 2.10 -26.58 -16.30
C GLU A 113 3.38 -27.19 -16.92
N HIS A 114 3.72 -28.38 -16.45
CA HIS A 114 4.65 -29.29 -17.12
C HIS A 114 4.08 -29.59 -18.50
N PHE A 115 4.62 -28.93 -19.53
CA PHE A 115 4.29 -29.18 -20.93
C PHE A 115 4.23 -30.70 -21.16
N PRO A 116 3.09 -31.27 -21.61
CA PRO A 116 3.02 -32.70 -21.83
C PRO A 116 4.12 -33.07 -22.82
N GLU A 117 5.02 -33.95 -22.37
CA GLU A 117 6.07 -34.52 -23.19
C GLU A 117 5.42 -35.08 -24.45
N LYS A 118 5.99 -34.72 -25.60
CA LYS A 118 5.47 -35.04 -26.94
C LYS A 118 5.15 -36.55 -26.98
N PRO A 119 3.98 -36.98 -27.49
CA PRO A 119 3.62 -38.37 -27.43
C PRO A 119 4.71 -39.22 -28.10
N PRO A 120 5.07 -40.38 -27.51
CA PRO A 120 6.15 -41.21 -28.02
C PRO A 120 5.88 -41.53 -29.49
N VAL A 121 6.85 -41.23 -30.34
CA VAL A 121 6.82 -41.64 -31.74
C VAL A 121 6.69 -43.16 -31.72
N ALA A 122 5.59 -43.68 -32.26
CA ALA A 122 5.34 -45.10 -32.32
C ALA A 122 6.48 -45.77 -33.12
N GLU A 123 7.42 -46.38 -32.40
CA GLU A 123 8.44 -47.24 -32.98
C GLU A 123 7.72 -48.47 -33.52
N HIS A 124 7.50 -48.45 -34.83
CA HIS A 124 6.83 -49.51 -35.58
C HIS A 124 7.68 -50.79 -35.50
N SER A 125 7.37 -51.62 -34.50
CA SER A 125 7.32 -53.08 -34.58
C SER A 125 8.27 -53.71 -35.62
N LEU A 126 9.57 -53.76 -35.28
CA LEU A 126 10.56 -54.59 -35.97
C LEU A 126 11.00 -55.78 -35.10
N HIS A 127 10.06 -56.44 -34.43
CA HIS A 127 10.37 -57.64 -33.65
C HIS A 127 9.46 -58.85 -33.92
N ASP A 128 8.49 -58.74 -34.83
CA ASP A 128 7.54 -59.82 -35.17
C ASP A 128 7.96 -60.70 -36.38
N VAL A 129 9.22 -60.65 -36.82
CA VAL A 129 9.68 -61.42 -38.02
C VAL A 129 10.68 -62.54 -37.66
N ALA A 130 10.90 -62.84 -36.38
CA ALA A 130 11.90 -63.82 -35.99
C ALA A 130 11.41 -64.79 -34.91
N HIS A 131 10.27 -65.46 -35.11
CA HIS A 131 9.96 -66.75 -34.49
C HIS A 131 8.97 -67.55 -35.34
#